data_AF-A0A7Z9K368-F1
#
_entry.id   AF-A0A7Z9K368-F1
#
_cell.length_a   1.000
_cell.length_b   1.000
_cell.length_c   1.000
_cell.angle_alpha   90.00
_cell.angle_beta   90.00
_cell.angle_gamma   90.00
#
_symmetry.space_group_name_H-M   'P 1'
#
loop_
_entity.id
_entity.type
_entity.pdbx_description
1 polymer ?
#
loop_
_entity_poly.entity_id
_entity_poly.type
_entity_poly.pdbx_seq_one_letter_code
_entity_poly.pdbx_strand_id
1 'polypeptide(L)' 'GVRRILKNTSIVTFGRDYAVANTEANDENIPGTVRQSQTWLRTDEGWKIVSAHVSYLQDS' A
#
# COMPACT_ATOMS: atom_id res chain seq x y z
N GLY A 1 -5.07 -1.18 -19.28
CA GLY A 1 -5.10 -1.11 -17.81
C GLY A 1 -4.38 0.15 -17.39
N VAL A 2 -4.94 0.94 -16.48
CA VAL A 2 -4.32 2.18 -15.99
C VAL A 2 -2.95 1.84 -15.39
N ARG A 3 -1.89 2.44 -15.92
CA ARG A 3 -0.51 2.18 -15.50
C ARG A 3 -0.21 3.02 -14.26
N ARG A 4 -0.53 2.51 -13.08
CA ARG A 4 -0.07 3.12 -11.83
C ARG A 4 1.42 2.87 -11.66
N ILE A 5 2.19 3.95 -11.55
CA ILE A 5 3.62 3.86 -11.23
C ILE A 5 3.76 3.94 -9.72
N LEU A 6 4.15 2.83 -9.10
CA LEU A 6 4.45 2.78 -7.67
C LEU A 6 5.78 3.49 -7.38
N LYS A 7 5.81 4.21 -6.27
CA LYS A 7 6.95 4.97 -5.76
C LYS A 7 7.03 4.80 -4.24
N ASN A 8 8.20 5.02 -3.68
CA ASN A 8 8.42 5.01 -2.22
C ASN A 8 7.88 3.74 -1.52
N THR A 9 7.94 2.60 -2.21
CA THR A 9 7.46 1.33 -1.66
C THR A 9 8.38 0.88 -0.52
N SER A 10 7.82 0.74 0.67
CA SER A 10 8.49 0.19 1.83
C SER A 10 7.70 -0.99 2.38
N ILE A 11 8.40 -2.09 2.67
CA ILE A 11 7.82 -3.28 3.28
C ILE A 11 8.67 -3.59 4.51
N VAL A 12 8.03 -3.61 5.68
CA VAL A 12 8.68 -3.86 6.96
C VAL A 12 8.00 -5.05 7.62
N THR A 13 8.79 -6.02 8.05
CA THR A 13 8.31 -7.21 8.77
C THR A 13 8.57 -7.09 10.27
N PHE A 14 7.63 -7.60 11.06
CA PHE A 14 7.76 -7.73 12.52
C PHE A 14 7.69 -9.21 12.87
N GLY A 15 8.85 -9.81 13.18
CA GLY A 15 8.94 -11.25 13.33
C GLY A 15 8.65 -12.00 12.03
N ARG A 16 8.01 -13.17 12.12
CA ARG A 16 7.76 -14.05 10.96
C ARG A 16 6.37 -13.89 10.34
N ASP A 17 5.43 -13.36 11.10
CA ASP A 17 4.00 -13.51 10.81
C ASP A 17 3.28 -12.17 10.66
N TYR A 18 3.98 -11.05 10.71
CA TYR A 18 3.40 -9.72 10.56
C TYR A 18 4.23 -8.81 9.66
N ALA A 19 3.57 -7.99 8.84
CA ALA A 19 4.24 -7.01 8.00
C ALA A 19 3.37 -5.77 7.75
N VAL A 20 4.00 -4.66 7.43
CA VAL A 20 3.34 -3.46 6.94
C VAL A 20 3.96 -3.09 5.59
N ALA A 21 3.10 -2.88 4.59
CA ALA A 21 3.49 -2.45 3.25
C ALA A 21 2.90 -1.05 2.99
N ASN A 22 3.76 -0.08 2.74
CA ASN A 22 3.37 1.28 2.35
C ASN A 22 3.88 1.56 0.94
N THR A 23 3.07 2.22 0.12
CA THR A 23 3.49 2.67 -1.21
C THR A 23 2.75 3.95 -1.59
N GLU A 24 3.40 4.74 -2.42
CA GLU A 24 2.80 5.88 -3.08
C GLU A 24 2.61 5.57 -4.56
N ALA A 25 1.62 6.18 -5.19
CA ALA A 25 1.42 6.06 -6.62
C ALA A 25 0.95 7.39 -7.20
N ASN A 26 1.29 7.63 -8.47
CA ASN A 26 0.61 8.61 -9.28
C ASN A 26 -0.40 7.87 -10.17
N ASP A 27 -1.61 8.42 -10.25
CA ASP A 27 -2.64 7.95 -11.18
C ASP A 27 -2.77 8.98 -12.30
N GLU A 28 -2.74 8.55 -13.56
CA GLU A 28 -2.89 9.45 -14.71
C GLU A 28 -4.26 10.13 -14.74
N ASN A 29 -5.27 9.56 -14.06
CA ASN A 29 -6.64 10.08 -14.04
C ASN A 29 -6.97 10.90 -12.79
N ILE A 30 -6.11 10.87 -11.76
CA ILE A 30 -6.38 11.52 -10.48
C ILE A 30 -5.21 12.46 -10.16
N PRO A 31 -5.43 13.79 -10.17
CA PRO A 31 -4.41 14.75 -9.77
C PRO A 31 -3.94 14.47 -8.33
N GLY A 32 -2.62 14.54 -8.13
CA GLY A 32 -1.99 14.38 -6.83
C GLY A 32 -1.41 12.98 -6.57
N THR A 33 -1.08 12.73 -5.30
CA THR A 33 -0.39 11.50 -4.86
C THR A 33 -1.36 10.57 -4.14
N VAL A 34 -1.45 9.32 -4.60
CA VAL A 34 -2.17 8.25 -3.91
C VAL A 34 -1.24 7.62 -2.88
N ARG A 35 -1.71 7.44 -1.65
CA ARG A 35 -1.00 6.70 -0.60
C ARG A 35 -1.79 5.46 -0.24
N GLN A 36 -1.11 4.33 -0.15
CA GLN A 36 -1.68 3.08 0.30
C GLN A 36 -0.84 2.51 1.45
N SER A 37 -1.52 2.16 2.53
CA SER A 37 -0.95 1.46 3.68
C SER A 37 -1.71 0.14 3.88
N GLN A 38 -0.98 -0.95 4.00
CA GLN A 38 -1.54 -2.28 4.26
C GLN A 38 -0.83 -2.93 5.43
N THR A 39 -1.61 -3.55 6.29
CA THR A 39 -1.14 -4.44 7.35
C THR A 39 -1.41 -5.88 6.93
N TRP A 40 -0.39 -6.71 7.03
CA TRP A 40 -0.38 -8.10 6.62
C TRP A 40 -0.14 -9.02 7.81
N LEU A 41 -0.92 -10.10 7.88
CA LEU A 41 -0.77 -11.18 8.85
C LEU A 41 -0.58 -12.49 8.08
N ARG A 42 0.36 -13.33 8.52
CA ARG A 42 0.45 -14.71 8.04
C ARG A 42 -0.58 -15.56 8.79
N THR A 43 -1.52 -16.10 8.04
CA THR A 43 -2.49 -17.11 8.50
C THR A 43 -2.04 -18.51 8.06
N ASP A 44 -2.76 -19.56 8.46
CA ASP A 44 -2.51 -20.92 7.98
C ASP A 44 -2.66 -21.06 6.45
N GLU A 45 -3.45 -20.18 5.83
CA GLU A 45 -3.61 -20.08 4.38
C GLU A 45 -2.61 -19.10 3.71
N GLY A 46 -1.57 -18.68 4.44
CA GLY A 46 -0.57 -17.73 3.99
C GLY A 46 -0.89 -16.27 4.35
N TRP A 47 -0.18 -15.35 3.70
CA TRP A 47 -0.26 -13.91 3.98
C TRP A 47 -1.57 -13.30 3.49
N LYS A 48 -2.26 -12.59 4.39
CA LYS A 48 -3.51 -11.87 4.09
C LYS A 48 -3.40 -10.41 4.55
N ILE A 49 -4.06 -9.51 3.83
CA ILE A 49 -4.26 -8.13 4.28
C ILE A 49 -5.34 -8.16 5.35
N VAL A 50 -5.00 -7.73 6.57
CA VAL A 50 -5.94 -7.66 7.71
C VAL A 50 -6.45 -6.25 7.95
N SER A 51 -5.74 -5.24 7.45
CA SER A 51 -6.19 -3.86 7.42
C SER A 51 -5.56 -3.14 6.24
N ALA A 52 -6.30 -2.22 5.63
CA ALA A 52 -5.82 -1.39 4.55
C ALA A 52 -6.44 0.01 4.64
N HIS A 53 -5.67 1.00 4.25
CA HIS A 53 -6.11 2.37 4.10
C HIS A 53 -5.54 2.97 2.82
N VAL A 54 -6.38 3.67 2.07
CA VAL A 54 -6.00 4.38 0.85
C VAL A 54 -6.47 5.82 0.99
N SER A 55 -5.61 6.77 0.65
CA SER A 55 -5.94 8.19 0.67
C SER A 55 -5.32 8.91 -0.53
N TYR A 56 -5.94 10.03 -0.89
CA TYR A 56 -5.51 10.89 -1.99
C TYR A 56 -5.02 12.20 -1.39
N LEU A 57 -3.80 12.60 -1.72
CA LEU A 57 -3.31 13.95 -1.44
C LEU A 57 -3.67 14.80 -2.66
N GLN A 58 -4.66 15.69 -2.53
CA GLN A 58 -4.96 16.68 -3.56
C GLN A 58 -4.03 17.87 -3.37
N ASP A 59 -3.38 18.28 -4.45
CA ASP A 59 -2.69 19.57 -4.49
C ASP A 59 -3.77 20.65 -4.56
N SER A 60 -3.70 21.60 -3.62
CA SER A 60 -4.61 22.75 -3.48
C SER A 60 -4.38 23.80 -4.54
#